data_AF-A0A843AWF0-F1
#
_entry.id   AF-A0A843AWF0-F1
#
_cell.length_a   1.000
_cell.length_b   1.000
_cell.length_c   1.000
_cell.angle_alpha   90.00
_cell.angle_beta   90.00
_cell.angle_gamma   90.00
#
_symmetry.space_group_name_H-M   'P 1'
#
loop_
_entity.id
_entity.type
_entity.pdbx_description
1 polymer ?
#
loop_
_entity_poly.entity_id
_entity_poly.type
_entity_poly.pdbx_seq_one_letter_code
_entity_poly.pdbx_strand_id
1 'polypeptide(L)'
;MDTEGLLASLTREDLQAILRCNNDSSSGSKDELMMRVLRRHGGIPWKVLLNCVPKDSLQRICGDHGLRTDLSKDELIDQIAGLRSRPPGRGDLLRGLWTKWRR
;
A
#
# COMPACT_ATOMS: atom_id res chain seq x y z
N MET A 1 -0.73 -11.18 0.98
CA MET A 1 -1.13 -10.29 -0.13
C MET A 1 0.06 -10.12 -1.03
N ASP A 2 -0.05 -10.58 -2.27
CA ASP A 2 1.05 -10.54 -3.24
C ASP A 2 1.27 -9.14 -3.82
N THR A 3 2.49 -8.87 -4.26
CA THR A 3 2.93 -7.62 -4.89
C THR A 3 2.00 -7.19 -6.02
N GLU A 4 1.57 -8.14 -6.86
CA GLU A 4 0.62 -7.91 -7.96
C GLU A 4 -0.77 -7.56 -7.47
N GLY A 5 -1.26 -8.23 -6.41
CA GLY A 5 -2.57 -7.94 -5.82
C GLY A 5 -2.66 -6.50 -5.29
N LEU A 6 -1.56 -5.96 -4.75
CA LEU A 6 -1.50 -4.57 -4.30
C LEU A 6 -1.57 -3.58 -5.44
N LEU A 7 -0.82 -3.82 -6.52
CA LEU A 7 -0.86 -2.95 -7.69
C LEU A 7 -2.19 -3.03 -8.42
N ALA A 8 -2.85 -4.19 -8.39
CA ALA A 8 -4.19 -4.34 -8.96
C ALA A 8 -5.22 -3.48 -8.22
N SER A 9 -5.08 -3.32 -6.90
CA SER A 9 -5.93 -2.42 -6.08
C SER A 9 -5.69 -0.94 -6.35
N LEU A 10 -4.52 -0.57 -6.88
CA LEU A 10 -4.22 0.83 -7.24
C LEU A 10 -4.98 1.26 -8.49
N THR A 11 -5.32 2.54 -8.54
CA THR A 11 -5.88 3.15 -9.75
C THR A 11 -4.79 3.39 -10.80
N ARG A 12 -5.21 3.66 -12.04
CA ARG A 12 -4.27 4.06 -13.09
C ARG A 12 -3.53 5.33 -12.71
N GLU A 13 -4.21 6.32 -12.10
CA GLU A 13 -3.57 7.56 -11.67
C GLU A 13 -2.51 7.31 -10.58
N ASP A 14 -2.79 6.42 -9.63
CA ASP A 14 -1.82 6.08 -8.58
C ASP A 14 -0.55 5.42 -9.17
N LEU A 15 -0.72 4.51 -10.13
CA LEU A 15 0.40 3.88 -10.83
C LEU A 15 1.21 4.90 -11.64
N GLN A 16 0.53 5.88 -12.26
CA GLN A 16 1.21 6.98 -12.95
C GLN A 16 1.97 7.87 -11.97
N ALA A 17 1.40 8.17 -10.80
CA ALA A 17 2.06 8.96 -9.77
C ALA A 17 3.34 8.27 -9.27
N ILE A 18 3.28 6.96 -9.01
CA ILE A 18 4.45 6.15 -8.65
C ILE A 18 5.53 6.25 -9.73
N LEU A 19 5.18 6.04 -11.01
CA LEU A 19 6.15 6.08 -12.11
C LEU A 19 6.75 7.48 -12.30
N ARG A 20 5.94 8.53 -12.22
CA ARG A 20 6.40 9.93 -12.31
C ARG A 20 7.36 10.29 -11.18
N CYS A 21 7.05 9.90 -9.94
CA CYS A 21 7.92 10.15 -8.81
C CYS A 21 9.26 9.41 -8.91
N ASN A 22 9.29 8.27 -9.62
CA ASN A 22 10.53 7.54 -9.89
C ASN A 22 11.18 7.93 -11.23
N ASN A 23 10.74 9.03 -11.84
CA ASN A 23 11.25 9.56 -13.11
C ASN A 23 11.17 8.56 -14.27
N ASP A 24 10.11 7.74 -14.30
CA ASP A 24 9.83 6.76 -15.34
C ASP A 24 8.62 7.15 -16.20
N SER A 25 8.50 6.51 -17.36
CA SER A 25 7.38 6.70 -18.28
C SER A 25 6.06 6.33 -17.60
N SER A 26 5.14 7.30 -17.51
CA SER A 26 3.79 7.12 -16.96
C SER A 26 2.71 6.95 -18.04
N SER A 27 3.10 6.71 -19.29
CA SER A 27 2.19 6.44 -20.41
C SER A 27 1.90 4.95 -20.54
N GLY A 28 0.68 4.63 -20.99
CA GLY A 28 0.22 3.26 -21.20
C GLY A 28 -1.12 2.95 -20.53
N SER A 29 -1.52 1.69 -20.68
CA SER A 29 -2.67 1.06 -20.00
C SER A 29 -2.34 0.76 -18.53
N LYS A 30 -3.35 0.47 -17.70
CA LYS A 30 -3.15 0.12 -16.29
C LYS A 30 -2.20 -1.07 -16.14
N ASP A 31 -2.39 -2.11 -16.94
CA ASP A 31 -1.60 -3.34 -16.88
C ASP A 31 -0.14 -3.09 -17.31
N GLU A 32 0.10 -2.25 -18.30
CA GLU A 32 1.44 -1.86 -18.71
C GLU A 32 2.17 -1.10 -17.60
N LEU A 33 1.49 -0.16 -16.94
CA LEU A 33 2.06 0.59 -15.81
C LEU A 33 2.34 -0.36 -14.64
N MET A 34 1.43 -1.27 -14.33
CA MET A 34 1.61 -2.29 -13.29
C MET A 34 2.83 -3.18 -13.58
N MET A 35 2.94 -3.72 -14.79
CA MET A 35 4.11 -4.51 -15.19
C MET A 35 5.41 -3.70 -15.13
N ARG A 36 5.37 -2.41 -15.46
CA ARG A 36 6.53 -1.53 -15.36
C ARG A 36 6.96 -1.34 -13.91
N VAL A 37 6.01 -1.10 -13.01
CA VAL A 37 6.26 -1.02 -11.57
C VAL A 37 6.85 -2.32 -11.04
N LEU A 38 6.30 -3.48 -11.42
CA LEU A 38 6.83 -4.78 -11.00
C LEU A 38 8.25 -5.04 -11.51
N ARG A 39 8.49 -4.81 -12.81
CA ARG A 39 9.77 -5.15 -13.44
C ARG A 39 10.90 -4.20 -13.06
N ARG A 40 10.65 -2.89 -13.03
CA ARG A 40 11.69 -1.89 -12.74
C ARG A 40 11.81 -1.54 -11.28
N HIS A 41 10.71 -1.60 -10.53
CA HIS A 41 10.68 -1.15 -9.14
C HIS A 41 10.43 -2.29 -8.14
N GLY A 42 10.45 -3.55 -8.58
CA GLY A 42 10.29 -4.71 -7.69
C GLY A 42 11.36 -4.84 -6.59
N GLY A 43 12.53 -4.22 -6.78
CA GLY A 43 13.60 -4.14 -5.77
C GLY A 43 13.49 -2.95 -4.82
N ILE A 44 12.58 -2.00 -5.06
CA ILE A 44 12.42 -0.80 -4.24
C ILE A 44 11.50 -1.13 -3.05
N PRO A 45 11.83 -0.68 -1.83
CA PRO A 45 10.94 -0.82 -0.69
C PRO A 45 9.58 -0.21 -0.98
N TRP A 46 8.51 -0.97 -0.74
CA TRP A 46 7.14 -0.51 -0.96
C TRP A 46 6.77 0.78 -0.25
N LYS A 47 7.39 1.04 0.91
CA LYS A 47 7.21 2.33 1.61
C LYS A 47 7.56 3.53 0.71
N VAL A 48 8.62 3.41 -0.08
CA VAL A 48 9.07 4.45 -1.00
C VAL A 48 8.07 4.59 -2.16
N LEU A 49 7.60 3.48 -2.72
CA LEU A 49 6.61 3.50 -3.81
C LEU A 49 5.28 4.09 -3.35
N LEU A 50 4.77 3.66 -2.21
CA LEU A 50 3.49 4.13 -1.66
C LEU A 50 3.55 5.58 -1.17
N ASN A 51 4.74 6.11 -0.88
CA ASN A 51 4.87 7.53 -0.56
C ASN A 51 4.51 8.44 -1.74
N CYS A 52 4.59 7.93 -2.98
CA CYS A 52 4.17 8.65 -4.18
C CYS A 52 2.65 8.66 -4.37
N VAL A 53 1.92 7.80 -3.64
CA VAL A 53 0.47 7.64 -3.75
C VAL A 53 -0.22 8.65 -2.84
N PRO A 54 -1.33 9.29 -3.27
CA PRO A 54 -2.10 10.19 -2.43
C PRO A 54 -2.74 9.45 -1.23
N LYS A 55 -2.95 10.20 -0.14
CA LYS A 55 -3.49 9.63 1.11
C LYS A 55 -4.85 8.97 0.89
N ASP A 56 -5.73 9.60 0.13
CA ASP A 56 -7.08 9.10 -0.14
C ASP A 56 -7.07 7.71 -0.80
N SER A 57 -6.16 7.48 -1.75
CA SER A 57 -5.98 6.17 -2.37
C SER A 57 -5.46 5.14 -1.37
N LEU A 58 -4.51 5.50 -0.51
CA LEU A 58 -4.02 4.61 0.55
C LEU A 58 -5.12 4.27 1.56
N GLN A 59 -5.99 5.23 1.90
CA GLN A 59 -7.15 4.98 2.77
C GLN A 59 -8.14 4.02 2.12
N ARG A 60 -8.40 4.18 0.82
CA ARG A 60 -9.28 3.27 0.08
C ARG A 60 -8.74 1.84 0.07
N ILE A 61 -7.45 1.67 -0.24
CA ILE A 61 -6.79 0.36 -0.17
C ILE A 61 -6.88 -0.22 1.24
N CYS A 62 -6.61 0.59 2.27
CA CYS A 62 -6.76 0.14 3.66
C CYS A 62 -8.20 -0.31 3.94
N GLY A 63 -9.21 0.43 3.49
CA GLY A 63 -10.63 0.08 3.64
C GLY A 63 -11.00 -1.24 2.96
N ASP A 64 -10.56 -1.43 1.71
CA ASP A 64 -10.82 -2.65 0.94
C ASP A 64 -10.19 -3.90 1.60
N HIS A 65 -9.11 -3.72 2.37
CA HIS A 65 -8.41 -4.77 3.09
C HIS A 65 -8.77 -4.86 4.58
N GLY A 66 -9.79 -4.12 5.06
CA GLY A 66 -10.24 -4.14 6.45
C GLY A 66 -9.22 -3.56 7.45
N LEU A 67 -8.31 -2.72 6.97
CA LEU A 67 -7.34 -1.97 7.77
C LEU A 67 -7.93 -0.65 8.29
N ARG A 68 -7.21 -0.01 9.20
CA ARG A 68 -7.59 1.31 9.71
C ARG A 68 -7.36 2.38 8.65
N THR A 69 -8.35 3.22 8.42
CA THR A 69 -8.31 4.32 7.44
C THR A 69 -8.17 5.69 8.10
N ASP A 70 -8.35 5.77 9.41
CA ASP A 70 -8.29 6.99 10.23
C ASP A 70 -6.86 7.45 10.58
N LEU A 71 -5.84 6.86 9.94
CA LEU A 71 -4.43 7.07 10.29
C LEU A 71 -3.75 8.17 9.45
N SER A 72 -2.52 8.51 9.87
CA SER A 72 -1.61 9.36 9.08
C SER A 72 -1.14 8.65 7.81
N LYS A 73 -0.62 9.40 6.82
CA LYS A 73 -0.17 8.82 5.55
C LYS A 73 0.92 7.77 5.77
N ASP A 74 1.92 8.08 6.60
CA ASP A 74 3.00 7.16 6.94
C ASP A 74 2.48 5.88 7.60
N GLU A 75 1.53 5.99 8.51
CA GLU A 75 0.91 4.81 9.15
C GLU A 75 0.09 3.96 8.17
N LEU A 76 -0.61 4.59 7.20
CA LEU A 76 -1.31 3.86 6.13
C LEU A 76 -0.30 3.09 5.26
N ILE A 77 0.81 3.73 4.91
CA ILE A 77 1.92 3.11 4.17
C ILE A 77 2.50 1.94 4.99
N ASP A 78 2.71 2.13 6.29
CA ASP A 78 3.22 1.09 7.18
C ASP A 78 2.27 -0.11 7.30
N GLN A 79 0.95 0.11 7.38
CA GLN A 79 -0.04 -0.98 7.35
C GLN A 79 0.01 -1.77 6.04
N ILE A 80 0.06 -1.08 4.90
CA ILE A 80 0.09 -1.71 3.58
C ILE A 80 1.42 -2.45 3.35
N ALA A 81 2.54 -1.86 3.75
CA ALA A 81 3.85 -2.51 3.67
C ALA A 81 3.93 -3.72 4.62
N GLY A 82 3.36 -3.60 5.82
CA GLY A 82 3.31 -4.66 6.84
C GLY A 82 2.42 -5.85 6.47
N LEU A 83 1.37 -5.66 5.66
CA LEU A 83 0.54 -6.74 5.11
C LEU A 83 1.34 -7.77 4.30
N ARG A 84 2.46 -7.36 3.69
CA ARG A 84 3.34 -8.27 2.94
C ARG A 84 4.26 -9.08 3.86
N SER A 85 4.59 -8.54 5.03
CA SER A 85 5.45 -9.21 6.03
C SER A 85 4.65 -10.09 7.00
N ARG A 86 3.32 -9.97 7.03
CA ARG A 86 2.47 -10.74 7.93
C ARG A 86 2.11 -12.09 7.29
N PRO A 87 2.52 -13.23 7.87
CA PRO A 87 2.04 -14.53 7.41
C PRO A 87 0.51 -14.60 7.57
N PRO A 88 -0.22 -15.28 6.66
CA PRO A 88 -1.64 -15.55 6.81
C PRO A 88 -1.84 -16.54 7.98
N GLY A 89 -1.85 -16.04 9.20
CA GLY A 89 -1.93 -16.87 10.40
C GLY A 89 -1.65 -16.10 11.67
N ARG A 90 -2.68 -15.43 12.20
CA ARG A 90 -2.88 -14.84 13.55
C ARG A 90 -3.80 -13.64 13.33
N GLY A 91 -5.12 -13.82 13.29
CA GLY A 91 -5.89 -14.02 14.51
C GLY A 91 -6.01 -12.68 15.25
N ASP A 92 -7.13 -11.99 15.07
CA ASP A 92 -8.06 -11.58 16.13
C ASP A 92 -7.58 -11.10 17.51
N LEU A 93 -6.32 -10.72 17.72
CA LEU A 93 -5.78 -10.48 19.08
C LEU A 93 -5.36 -9.04 19.40
N LEU A 94 -5.56 -8.07 18.51
CA LEU A 94 -5.17 -6.67 18.77
C LEU A 94 -6.34 -5.67 18.81
N ARG A 95 -7.57 -6.13 19.03
CA ARG A 95 -8.66 -5.26 19.53
C ARG A 95 -8.66 -5.07 21.05
N GLY A 96 -7.76 -5.72 21.78
CA GLY A 96 -7.72 -5.73 23.25
C GLY A 96 -6.64 -4.89 23.94
N LEU A 97 -5.68 -4.27 23.22
CA LEU A 97 -4.51 -3.66 23.86
C LEU A 97 -4.58 -2.16 24.14
N TRP A 98 -5.75 -1.52 23.96
CA TRP A 98 -5.92 -0.08 24.18
C TRP A 98 -6.76 0.32 25.41
N THR A 99 -7.13 -0.63 26.29
CA THR A 99 -7.93 -0.31 27.49
C THR A 99 -7.26 -0.59 28.83
N LYS A 100 -5.94 -0.82 28.88
CA LYS A 100 -5.26 -1.04 30.17
C LYS A 100 -4.04 -0.15 30.38
N TRP A 101 -4.27 1.16 30.35
CA TRP A 101 -3.53 2.10 31.19
C TRP A 101 -4.53 2.85 32.07
N ARG A 102 -5.09 2.10 33.03
CA ARG A 102 -5.67 2.63 34.26
C ARG A 102 -4.67 2.30 35.36
N ARG A 103 -3.98 3.30 35.89
CA ARG A 103 -4.03 3.74 37.29
C ARG A 103 -2.89 4.71 37.57
#